data_AF-A0A9D9HJE4-F1
#
_entry.id   AF-A0A9D9HJE4-F1
#
_cell.length_a   1.000
_cell.length_b   1.000
_cell.length_c   1.000
_cell.angle_alpha   90.00
_cell.angle_beta   90.00
_cell.angle_gamma   90.00
#
_symmetry.space_group_name_H-M   'P 1'
#
loop_
_entity.id
_entity.type
_entity.pdbx_description
1 polymer ?
#
loop_
_entity_poly.entity_id
_entity_poly.type
_entity_poly.pdbx_seq_one_letter_code
_entity_poly.pdbx_strand_id
1 'polypeptide(L)'
;MGRLKEIFNGRHGAFLKFVVWTTALFVLMMVFWPGNNVIHWIKAAVQIHRQEKEIMEYKMEIRRMDDRIRMLTSDRDTLEKFAREQFNFAEPGDDVYVIEE
;
A
#
# COMPACT_ATOMS: atom_id res chain seq x y z
N MET A 1 -30.70 32.01 -16.49
CA MET A 1 -30.23 32.47 -15.15
C MET A 1 -31.12 33.53 -14.48
N GLY A 2 -32.02 34.24 -15.19
CA GLY A 2 -32.87 35.30 -14.57
C GLY A 2 -33.93 34.81 -13.57
N ARG A 3 -34.64 33.71 -13.86
CA ARG A 3 -35.75 33.22 -13.02
C ARG A 3 -35.34 32.72 -11.64
N LEU A 4 -34.13 32.16 -11.50
CA LEU A 4 -33.61 31.72 -10.19
C LEU A 4 -33.33 32.90 -9.27
N LYS A 5 -32.90 34.04 -9.83
CA LYS A 5 -32.58 35.25 -9.09
C LYS A 5 -33.84 35.97 -8.58
N GLU A 6 -34.94 35.91 -9.33
CA GLU A 6 -36.25 36.44 -8.89
C GLU A 6 -36.81 35.67 -7.69
N ILE A 7 -36.72 34.34 -7.69
CA ILE A 7 -37.19 33.50 -6.58
C ILE A 7 -36.37 33.78 -5.30
N PHE A 8 -35.07 34.07 -5.45
CA PHE A 8 -34.15 34.39 -4.35
C PHE A 8 -34.29 35.83 -3.80
N ASN A 9 -34.89 36.76 -4.55
CA ASN A 9 -35.07 38.16 -4.15
C ASN A 9 -36.54 38.57 -3.94
N GLY A 10 -37.50 37.67 -4.17
CA GLY A 10 -38.92 37.87 -3.84
C GLY A 10 -39.21 37.76 -2.33
N ARG A 11 -40.49 37.87 -1.95
CA ARG A 11 -40.99 37.89 -0.56
C ARG A 11 -40.57 36.67 0.30
N HIS A 12 -40.20 35.56 -0.32
CA HIS A 12 -39.71 34.33 0.34
C HIS A 12 -38.19 34.09 0.14
N GLY A 13 -37.48 35.03 -0.46
CA GLY A 13 -36.04 34.93 -0.75
C GLY A 13 -35.17 34.83 0.51
N ALA A 14 -35.62 35.39 1.63
CA ALA A 14 -34.96 35.24 2.93
C ALA A 14 -34.96 33.78 3.42
N PHE A 15 -36.05 33.04 3.18
CA PHE A 15 -36.16 31.63 3.55
C PHE A 15 -35.23 30.76 2.69
N LEU A 16 -35.19 30.99 1.37
CA LEU A 16 -34.27 30.28 0.48
C LEU A 16 -32.80 30.56 0.81
N LYS A 17 -32.45 31.83 1.10
CA LYS A 17 -31.12 32.19 1.61
C LYS A 17 -30.79 31.43 2.89
N PHE A 18 -31.72 31.40 3.85
CA PHE A 18 -31.54 30.67 5.10
C PHE A 18 -31.32 29.18 4.85
N VAL A 19 -32.16 28.51 4.05
CA VAL A 19 -32.02 27.09 3.72
C VAL A 19 -30.67 26.80 3.05
N VAL A 20 -30.23 27.65 2.12
CA VAL A 20 -28.93 27.48 1.46
C VAL A 20 -27.79 27.66 2.46
N TRP A 21 -27.84 28.69 3.30
CA TRP A 21 -26.80 28.94 4.30
C TRP A 21 -26.76 27.88 5.40
N THR A 22 -27.91 27.39 5.88
CA THR A 22 -27.96 26.33 6.88
C THR A 22 -27.51 24.99 6.31
N THR A 23 -27.86 24.69 5.06
CA THR A 23 -27.37 23.49 4.37
C THR A 23 -25.86 23.56 4.13
N ALA A 24 -25.36 24.72 3.69
CA ALA A 24 -23.93 24.96 3.52
C ALA A 24 -23.18 24.83 4.85
N LEU A 25 -23.71 25.41 5.94
CA LEU A 25 -23.15 25.29 7.28
C LEU A 25 -23.19 23.85 7.78
N PHE A 26 -24.25 23.10 7.51
CA PHE A 26 -24.37 21.68 7.87
C PHE A 26 -23.33 20.82 7.13
N VAL A 27 -23.14 21.05 5.82
CA VAL A 27 -22.09 20.37 5.05
C VAL A 27 -20.70 20.78 5.54
N LEU A 28 -20.49 22.06 5.84
CA LEU A 28 -19.23 22.54 6.41
C LEU A 28 -18.97 21.87 7.76
N MET A 29 -19.96 21.78 8.63
CA MET A 29 -19.85 21.04 9.89
C MET A 29 -19.57 19.55 9.63
N MET A 30 -20.26 18.89 8.70
CA MET A 30 -20.00 17.49 8.38
C MET A 30 -18.57 17.23 7.86
N VAL A 31 -17.96 18.22 7.18
CA VAL A 31 -16.60 18.15 6.65
C VAL A 31 -15.55 18.57 7.69
N PHE A 32 -15.82 19.59 8.51
CA PHE A 32 -14.89 20.16 9.48
C PHE A 32 -15.07 19.66 10.92
N TRP A 33 -16.14 18.93 11.24
CA TRP A 33 -16.32 18.33 12.56
C TRP A 33 -15.26 17.23 12.76
N PRO A 34 -14.35 17.40 13.72
CA PRO A 34 -13.22 16.50 13.89
C PRO A 34 -13.78 15.15 14.36
N GLY A 35 -13.71 14.15 13.48
CA GLY A 35 -14.22 12.80 13.74
C GLY A 35 -15.03 12.19 12.60
N ASN A 36 -15.36 12.93 11.53
CA ASN A 36 -16.07 12.33 10.41
C ASN A 36 -15.15 11.45 9.55
N ASN A 37 -15.31 10.16 9.77
CA ASN A 37 -14.63 8.97 9.31
C ASN A 37 -14.10 8.91 7.86
N VAL A 38 -14.53 9.72 6.89
CA VAL A 38 -14.22 9.49 5.45
C VAL A 38 -12.71 9.48 5.16
N ILE A 39 -11.96 10.46 5.66
CA ILE A 39 -10.49 10.51 5.49
C ILE A 39 -9.83 9.32 6.21
N HIS A 40 -10.37 8.93 7.36
CA HIS A 40 -9.87 7.80 8.12
C HIS A 40 -10.13 6.47 7.39
N TRP A 41 -11.27 6.32 6.74
CA TRP A 41 -11.62 5.14 5.96
C TRP A 41 -10.75 5.01 4.70
N ILE A 42 -10.47 6.13 4.02
CA ILE A 42 -9.54 6.13 2.88
C ILE A 42 -8.13 5.75 3.36
N LYS A 43 -7.65 6.35 4.45
CA LYS A 43 -6.34 6.00 5.02
C LYS A 43 -6.28 4.54 5.47
N ALA A 44 -7.33 4.04 6.11
CA ALA A 44 -7.44 2.65 6.55
C ALA A 44 -7.43 1.70 5.35
N ALA A 45 -8.19 1.99 4.29
CA ALA A 45 -8.20 1.17 3.08
C ALA A 45 -6.82 1.10 2.40
N VAL A 46 -6.11 2.23 2.31
CA VAL A 46 -4.75 2.28 1.79
C VAL A 46 -3.77 1.51 2.70
N GLN A 47 -3.91 1.65 4.02
CA GLN A 47 -3.08 0.92 4.98
C GLN A 47 -3.30 -0.59 4.89
N ILE A 48 -4.55 -1.04 4.77
CA ILE A 48 -4.89 -2.47 4.61
C ILE A 48 -4.24 -3.01 3.33
N HIS A 49 -4.40 -2.31 2.21
CA HIS A 49 -3.79 -2.77 0.95
C HIS A 49 -2.27 -2.83 1.02
N ARG A 50 -1.64 -1.86 1.70
CA ARG A 50 -0.19 -1.86 1.92
C ARG A 50 0.23 -3.04 2.80
N GLN A 51 -0.48 -3.29 3.90
CA GLN A 51 -0.19 -4.40 4.81
C GLN A 51 -0.36 -5.76 4.12
N GLU A 52 -1.40 -5.94 3.30
CA GLU A 52 -1.58 -7.16 2.51
C GLU A 52 -0.42 -7.38 1.53
N LYS A 53 0.07 -6.32 0.89
CA LYS A 53 1.22 -6.40 0.00
C LYS A 53 2.48 -6.80 0.77
N GLU A 54 2.74 -6.17 1.92
CA GLU A 54 3.86 -6.52 2.80
C GLU A 54 3.78 -7.99 3.25
N ILE A 55 2.59 -8.49 3.60
CA ILE A 55 2.37 -9.91 3.94
C ILE A 55 2.71 -10.83 2.76
N MET A 56 2.32 -10.47 1.53
CA MET A 56 2.64 -11.26 0.35
C MET A 56 4.14 -11.30 0.06
N GLU A 57 4.82 -10.16 0.18
CA GLU A 57 6.26 -10.04 0.01
C GLU A 57 7.01 -10.90 1.05
N TYR A 58 6.65 -10.80 2.33
CA TYR A 58 7.27 -11.63 3.38
C TYR A 58 7.00 -13.12 3.19
N LYS A 59 5.80 -13.52 2.75
CA LYS A 59 5.51 -14.93 2.44
C LYS A 59 6.39 -15.46 1.30
N MET A 60 6.68 -14.64 0.28
CA MET A 60 7.59 -15.02 -0.80
C MET A 60 9.03 -15.10 -0.31
N GLU A 61 9.45 -14.19 0.57
CA GLU A 61 10.79 -14.23 1.17
C GLU A 61 10.99 -15.47 2.03
N ILE A 62 10.03 -15.81 2.90
CA ILE A 62 10.06 -17.02 3.72
C ILE A 62 10.20 -18.27 2.85
N ARG A 63 9.41 -18.40 1.77
CA ARG A 63 9.54 -19.54 0.84
C ARG A 63 10.94 -19.63 0.23
N ARG A 64 11.50 -18.50 -0.22
CA ARG A 64 12.87 -18.46 -0.77
C ARG A 64 13.92 -18.85 0.27
N MET A 65 13.74 -18.44 1.53
CA MET A 65 14.62 -18.83 2.62
C MET A 65 14.50 -20.31 2.96
N ASP A 66 13.28 -20.86 3.00
CA ASP A 66 13.05 -22.29 3.22
C ASP A 66 13.71 -23.14 2.11
N ASP A 67 13.61 -22.69 0.85
CA ASP A 67 14.28 -23.35 -0.27
C ASP A 67 15.81 -23.32 -0.12
N ARG A 68 16.38 -22.18 0.31
CA ARG A 68 17.81 -22.07 0.63
C ARG A 68 18.22 -23.00 1.77
N ILE A 69 17.44 -23.07 2.84
CA ILE A 69 17.70 -23.96 3.97
C ILE A 69 17.66 -25.42 3.51
N ARG A 70 16.72 -25.80 2.64
CA ARG A 70 16.71 -27.14 2.03
C ARG A 70 17.95 -27.40 1.19
N MET A 71 18.41 -26.45 0.38
CA MET A 71 19.64 -26.61 -0.39
C MET A 71 20.86 -26.83 0.52
N LEU A 72 20.91 -26.14 1.66
CA LEU A 72 21.97 -26.31 2.66
C LEU A 72 21.88 -27.63 3.45
N THR A 73 20.66 -28.16 3.67
CA THR A 73 20.43 -29.30 4.58
C THR A 73 20.16 -30.62 3.86
N SER A 74 19.82 -30.61 2.57
CA SER A 74 19.33 -31.80 1.86
C SER A 74 20.41 -32.87 1.63
N ASP A 75 21.54 -32.53 1.03
CA ASP A 75 22.60 -33.48 0.68
C ASP A 75 23.96 -32.79 0.47
N ARG A 76 25.06 -33.53 0.67
CA ARG A 76 26.44 -33.02 0.55
C ARG A 76 26.72 -32.42 -0.85
N ASP A 77 26.25 -33.07 -1.91
CA ASP A 77 26.44 -32.58 -3.29
C ASP A 77 25.70 -31.27 -3.55
N THR A 78 24.48 -31.13 -3.00
CA THR A 78 23.69 -29.90 -3.12
C THR A 78 24.34 -28.75 -2.34
N LEU A 79 24.88 -29.04 -1.16
CA LEU A 79 25.62 -28.07 -0.34
C LEU A 79 26.92 -27.63 -1.02
N GLU A 80 27.68 -28.58 -1.58
CA GLU A 80 28.90 -28.28 -2.33
C GLU A 80 28.59 -27.40 -3.54
N LYS A 81 27.57 -27.77 -4.33
CA LYS A 81 27.12 -26.97 -5.48
C LYS A 81 26.73 -25.54 -5.06
N PHE A 82 25.98 -25.38 -3.98
CA PHE A 82 25.61 -24.07 -3.45
C PHE A 82 26.84 -23.25 -3.02
N ALA A 83 27.80 -23.87 -2.33
CA ALA A 83 29.03 -23.22 -1.91
C ALA A 83 29.91 -22.79 -3.10
N ARG A 84 29.99 -23.63 -4.14
CA ARG A 84 30.72 -23.31 -5.38
C ARG A 84 30.04 -22.19 -6.17
N GLU A 85 28.72 -22.23 -6.36
CA GLU A 85 27.99 -21.25 -7.20
C GLU A 85 27.76 -19.90 -6.52
N GLN A 86 27.45 -19.87 -5.21
CA GLN A 86 27.13 -18.62 -4.51
C GLN A 86 28.35 -17.95 -3.88
N PHE A 87 29.35 -18.74 -3.49
CA PHE A 87 30.50 -18.26 -2.73
C PHE A 87 31.85 -18.53 -3.40
N ASN A 88 31.88 -19.14 -4.60
CA ASN A 88 33.09 -19.49 -5.33
C ASN A 88 34.09 -20.31 -4.51
N PHE A 89 33.59 -21.17 -3.61
CA PHE A 89 34.46 -22.04 -2.84
C PHE A 89 35.16 -23.08 -3.73
N ALA A 90 36.42 -23.35 -3.42
CA ALA A 90 37.27 -24.32 -4.11
C ALA A 90 37.91 -25.26 -3.07
N GLU A 91 38.07 -26.53 -3.42
CA GLU A 91 38.86 -27.45 -2.60
C GLU A 91 40.36 -27.13 -2.78
N PRO A 92 41.24 -27.36 -1.77
CA PRO A 92 42.67 -27.10 -1.93
C PRO A 92 43.26 -27.89 -3.12
N GLY A 93 43.62 -27.18 -4.18
CA GLY A 93 44.12 -27.76 -5.44
C GLY A 93 43.21 -27.54 -6.67
N ASP A 94 42.00 -27.01 -6.48
CA ASP A 94 41.09 -26.59 -7.55
C ASP A 94 41.33 -25.13 -7.97
N ASP A 95 41.29 -24.86 -9.28
CA ASP A 95 41.29 -23.51 -9.86
C ASP A 95 39.86 -23.07 -10.22
N VAL A 96 39.43 -21.89 -9.74
CA VAL A 96 38.11 -21.31 -10.06
C VAL A 96 38.26 -20.26 -11.15
N TYR A 97 37.57 -20.46 -12.28
CA TYR A 97 37.55 -19.51 -13.38
C TYR A 97 36.24 -18.71 -13.37
N VAL A 98 36.34 -17.39 -13.21
CA VAL A 98 35.21 -16.47 -13.42
C VAL A 98 35.31 -15.94 -14.85
N ILE A 99 34.33 -16.28 -15.69
CA ILE A 99 34.24 -15.79 -17.05
C ILE A 99 33.37 -14.54 -17.02
N GLU A 100 33.97 -13.37 -17.29
CA GLU A 100 33.21 -12.14 -17.55
C GLU A 100 32.68 -12.19 -18.99
N GLU A 101 31.38 -11.94 -19.18
CA GLU A 101 30.78 -11.72 -20.50
C GLU A 101 31.19 -10.36 -21.09
#